data_AF-A0AAN8VSR1-F1
#
_entry.id   AF-A0AAN8VSR1-F1
#
_cell.length_a   1.000
_cell.length_b   1.000
_cell.length_c   1.000
_cell.angle_alpha   90.00
_cell.angle_beta   90.00
_cell.angle_gamma   90.00
#
_symmetry.space_group_name_H-M   'P 1'
#
loop_
_entity.id
_entity.type
_entity.pdbx_description
1 polymer ?
#
loop_
_entity_poly.entity_id
_entity_poly.type
_entity_poly.pdbx_seq_one_letter_code
_entity_poly.pdbx_strand_id
1 'polypeptide(L)'
;MGRSIMYQYQALLVVPLFAAAVFLIFNSTTRPKFEPNPLMETEIFGVKIHKNPPQSKLDQLGVTTWKTYEGQPSKFPWFFDATETMYILEGKVKVTVDGHEGSFEIGGGDLVVFPKGMKITWDIIEPVKKHYHLEKENND
;
A
#
# COMPACT_ATOMS: atom_id res chain seq x y z
N MET A 1 -61.76 -35.98 1.87
CA MET A 1 -62.16 -35.68 0.48
C MET A 1 -63.14 -34.51 0.53
N GLY A 2 -62.81 -33.38 -0.12
CA GLY A 2 -63.64 -32.16 -0.21
C GLY A 2 -63.58 -31.25 1.03
N ARG A 3 -62.94 -30.05 0.98
CA ARG A 3 -63.51 -28.73 0.57
C ARG A 3 -64.76 -28.37 1.40
N SER A 4 -64.99 -27.21 2.01
CA SER A 4 -64.44 -25.87 1.84
C SER A 4 -65.03 -24.96 2.96
N ILE A 5 -64.16 -24.22 3.65
CA ILE A 5 -64.22 -22.78 4.01
C ILE A 5 -65.56 -22.00 4.02
N MET A 6 -65.80 -21.29 5.14
CA MET A 6 -66.22 -19.86 5.17
C MET A 6 -65.99 -19.32 6.61
N TYR A 7 -64.87 -18.66 6.91
CA TYR A 7 -64.68 -17.19 6.92
C TYR A 7 -65.85 -16.37 7.47
N GLN A 8 -65.67 -15.81 8.67
CA GLN A 8 -66.29 -14.54 9.02
C GLN A 8 -65.23 -13.60 9.62
N TYR A 9 -64.96 -12.55 8.84
CA TYR A 9 -64.05 -11.44 9.06
C TYR A 9 -64.66 -10.40 10.01
N GLN A 10 -63.82 -9.79 10.85
CA GLN A 10 -63.95 -8.39 11.26
C GLN A 10 -62.53 -7.90 11.60
N ALA A 11 -61.74 -7.47 10.62
CA ALA A 11 -61.67 -6.11 10.06
C ALA A 11 -61.23 -5.04 11.08
N LEU A 12 -59.95 -4.64 11.01
CA LEU A 12 -59.50 -3.24 10.93
C LEU A 12 -57.96 -3.26 10.76
N LEU A 13 -57.46 -3.12 9.53
CA LEU A 13 -57.07 -1.86 8.88
C LEU A 13 -55.79 -1.23 9.47
N VAL A 14 -54.65 -1.55 8.85
CA VAL A 14 -53.77 -0.54 8.21
C VAL A 14 -53.11 -1.21 6.99
N VAL A 15 -53.40 -0.71 5.79
CA VAL A 15 -52.76 -1.08 4.50
C VAL A 15 -52.26 0.24 3.88
N PRO A 16 -51.47 0.22 2.80
CA PRO A 16 -50.01 0.08 2.67
C PRO A 16 -49.40 1.39 2.08
N LEU A 17 -48.08 1.44 1.87
CA LEU A 17 -47.36 2.25 0.85
C LEU A 17 -45.88 2.21 1.31
N PHE A 18 -44.89 1.67 0.62
CA PHE A 18 -44.59 1.66 -0.80
C PHE A 18 -43.69 0.46 -1.08
N ALA A 19 -43.90 -0.17 -2.24
CA ALA A 19 -42.91 -1.01 -2.86
C ALA A 19 -41.63 -0.19 -3.12
N ALA A 20 -40.51 -0.61 -2.54
CA ALA A 20 -39.20 -0.32 -3.09
C ALA A 20 -38.20 -1.34 -2.55
N ALA A 21 -37.54 -1.99 -3.50
CA ALA A 21 -36.23 -2.58 -3.32
C ALA A 21 -36.15 -3.87 -2.47
N VAL A 22 -36.55 -4.96 -3.13
CA VAL A 22 -35.77 -6.22 -3.23
C VAL A 22 -34.37 -5.95 -3.86
N PHE A 23 -33.70 -4.88 -3.41
CA PHE A 23 -32.44 -4.33 -3.91
C PHE A 23 -31.48 -3.99 -2.76
N LEU A 24 -31.73 -4.54 -1.57
CA LEU A 24 -30.79 -4.53 -0.43
C LEU A 24 -30.24 -5.92 -0.12
N ILE A 25 -30.39 -6.87 -1.06
CA ILE A 25 -29.70 -8.17 -1.01
C ILE A 25 -28.36 -8.12 -1.79
N PHE A 26 -28.05 -6.98 -2.43
CA PHE A 26 -26.91 -6.89 -3.37
C PHE A 26 -26.22 -5.53 -3.34
N ASN A 27 -25.76 -5.04 -2.17
CA ASN A 27 -24.71 -4.01 -2.09
C ASN A 27 -24.15 -3.73 -0.68
N SER A 28 -24.16 -4.71 0.21
CA SER A 28 -23.13 -4.78 1.25
C SER A 28 -22.26 -5.99 1.01
N THR A 29 -21.70 -6.08 -0.22
CA THR A 29 -20.37 -6.65 -0.37
C THR A 29 -19.54 -5.93 0.68
N THR A 30 -19.21 -6.63 1.75
CA THR A 30 -18.03 -6.31 2.54
C THR A 30 -16.94 -6.12 1.51
N ARG A 31 -16.65 -4.85 1.15
CA ARG A 31 -15.39 -4.54 0.48
C ARG A 31 -14.39 -5.22 1.40
N PRO A 32 -13.56 -6.16 0.93
CA PRO A 32 -12.49 -6.66 1.75
C PRO A 32 -11.75 -5.40 2.18
N LYS A 33 -11.92 -5.03 3.46
CA LYS A 33 -11.13 -3.99 4.08
C LYS A 33 -9.74 -4.55 3.88
N PHE A 34 -8.99 -3.90 2.99
CA PHE A 34 -7.61 -4.23 2.75
C PHE A 34 -6.90 -3.85 4.04
N GLU A 35 -7.01 -4.71 5.06
CA GLU A 35 -6.22 -4.61 6.27
C GLU A 35 -4.82 -5.03 5.80
N PRO A 36 -3.88 -4.08 5.66
CA PRO A 36 -2.51 -4.47 5.38
C PRO A 36 -2.10 -5.42 6.49
N ASN A 37 -1.66 -6.62 6.10
CA ASN A 37 -1.13 -7.59 7.04
C ASN A 37 -0.08 -6.88 7.92
N PRO A 38 -0.25 -6.77 9.25
CA PRO A 38 0.55 -5.89 10.11
C PRO A 38 2.01 -6.36 10.32
N LEU A 39 2.52 -7.27 9.49
CA LEU A 39 3.77 -7.98 9.72
C LEU A 39 4.93 -7.59 8.80
N MET A 40 4.80 -6.62 7.90
CA MET A 40 5.86 -6.32 6.92
C MET A 40 6.22 -4.85 6.74
N GLU A 41 5.91 -3.97 7.70
CA GLU A 41 6.42 -2.59 7.70
C GLU A 41 7.35 -2.39 8.90
N THR A 42 8.65 -2.22 8.62
CA THR A 42 9.69 -2.02 9.62
C THR A 42 10.27 -0.63 9.44
N GLU A 43 10.53 0.06 10.55
CA GLU A 43 11.27 1.31 10.53
C GLU A 43 12.68 1.07 11.10
N ILE A 44 13.71 1.36 10.30
CA ILE A 44 15.12 1.21 10.69
C ILE A 44 15.80 2.56 10.51
N PHE A 45 16.31 3.15 11.58
CA PHE A 45 16.99 4.44 11.55
C PHE A 45 16.17 5.57 10.89
N GLY A 46 14.85 5.55 11.05
CA GLY A 46 13.91 6.51 10.43
C GLY A 46 13.59 6.23 8.95
N VAL A 47 14.10 5.15 8.38
CA VAL A 47 13.76 4.67 7.03
C VAL A 47 12.63 3.65 7.16
N LYS A 48 11.52 3.88 6.44
CA LYS A 48 10.39 2.94 6.43
C LYS A 48 10.62 1.92 5.33
N ILE A 49 10.53 0.64 5.68
CA ILE A 49 10.75 -0.48 4.78
C ILE A 49 9.52 -1.38 4.84
N HIS A 50 8.79 -1.43 3.74
CA HIS A 50 7.72 -2.40 3.55
C HIS A 50 8.25 -3.56 2.71
N LYS A 51 8.45 -4.71 3.35
CA LYS A 51 8.92 -5.94 2.68
C LYS A 51 7.78 -6.56 1.87
N ASN A 52 7.97 -6.79 0.58
CA ASN A 52 7.02 -7.46 -0.31
C ASN A 52 5.57 -6.93 -0.17
N PRO A 53 5.33 -5.63 -0.40
CA PRO A 53 3.98 -5.06 -0.31
C PRO A 53 3.06 -5.72 -1.34
N PRO A 54 1.76 -5.82 -1.04
CA PRO A 54 0.82 -6.42 -1.96
C PRO A 54 0.68 -5.57 -3.25
N GLN A 55 0.44 -6.25 -4.37
CA GLN A 55 0.34 -5.59 -5.68
C GLN A 55 -0.68 -4.43 -5.70
N SER A 56 -1.80 -4.56 -5.00
CA SER A 56 -2.80 -3.48 -4.88
C SER A 56 -2.23 -2.18 -4.29
N LYS A 57 -1.26 -2.27 -3.36
CA LYS A 57 -0.56 -1.11 -2.81
C LYS A 57 0.38 -0.49 -3.84
N LEU A 58 1.12 -1.31 -4.58
CA LEU A 58 2.00 -0.87 -5.67
C LEU A 58 1.21 -0.19 -6.80
N ASP A 59 0.04 -0.73 -7.14
CA ASP A 59 -0.87 -0.17 -8.13
C ASP A 59 -1.46 1.16 -7.68
N GLN A 60 -1.89 1.25 -6.41
CA GLN A 60 -2.39 2.50 -5.81
C GLN A 60 -1.33 3.61 -5.80
N LEU A 61 -0.07 3.24 -5.56
CA LEU A 61 1.07 4.16 -5.60
C LEU A 61 1.50 4.50 -7.04
N GLY A 62 1.03 3.74 -8.04
CA GLY A 62 1.41 3.90 -9.43
C GLY A 62 2.91 3.65 -9.66
N VAL A 63 3.51 2.69 -8.95
CA VAL A 63 4.97 2.44 -8.97
C VAL A 63 5.51 2.23 -10.39
N THR A 64 4.73 1.63 -11.27
CA THR A 64 5.07 1.41 -12.69
C THR A 64 5.21 2.70 -13.50
N THR A 65 4.68 3.82 -13.02
CA THR A 65 4.77 5.15 -13.65
C THR A 65 5.95 5.97 -13.16
N TRP A 66 6.61 5.51 -12.08
CA TRP A 66 7.74 6.20 -11.48
C TRP A 66 8.99 6.10 -12.37
N LYS A 67 9.96 6.98 -12.12
CA LYS A 67 11.22 6.95 -12.84
C LYS A 67 11.97 5.67 -12.49
N THR A 68 12.65 5.08 -13.46
CA THR A 68 13.48 3.89 -13.27
C THR A 68 14.94 4.32 -13.08
N TYR A 69 15.63 3.65 -12.16
CA TYR A 69 17.06 3.74 -11.97
C TYR A 69 17.67 2.34 -12.02
N GLU A 70 18.82 2.23 -12.68
CA GLU A 70 19.64 1.02 -12.74
C GLU A 70 21.07 1.39 -12.30
N GLY A 71 21.65 0.60 -11.41
CA GLY A 71 22.96 0.86 -10.83
C GLY A 71 23.80 -0.40 -10.73
N GLN A 72 25.08 -0.29 -11.05
CA GLN A 72 26.07 -1.37 -10.90
C GLN A 72 26.66 -1.40 -9.48
N PRO A 73 27.25 -2.53 -9.05
CA PRO A 73 27.92 -2.63 -7.76
C PRO A 73 28.91 -1.48 -7.54
N SER A 74 28.61 -0.65 -6.55
CA SER A 74 29.32 0.60 -6.28
C SER A 74 28.91 1.13 -4.91
N LYS A 75 29.79 1.93 -4.32
CA LYS A 75 29.59 2.51 -2.99
C LYS A 75 29.78 4.01 -3.05
N PHE A 76 28.77 4.77 -2.65
CA PHE A 76 28.82 6.23 -2.70
C PHE A 76 27.94 6.87 -1.61
N PRO A 77 28.32 8.07 -1.11
CA PRO A 77 27.44 8.84 -0.24
C PRO A 77 26.25 9.39 -1.03
N TRP A 78 25.08 9.40 -0.41
CA TRP A 78 23.85 9.94 -0.97
C TRP A 78 23.13 10.82 0.05
N PHE A 79 22.52 11.91 -0.43
CA PHE A 79 21.73 12.84 0.37
C PHE A 79 20.35 13.00 -0.26
N PHE A 80 19.31 12.87 0.55
CA PHE A 80 17.93 13.07 0.12
C PHE A 80 17.52 14.53 0.35
N ASP A 81 17.39 15.29 -0.73
CA ASP A 81 16.92 16.68 -0.73
C ASP A 81 15.39 16.80 -0.57
N ALA A 82 14.66 15.73 -0.90
CA ALA A 82 13.24 15.54 -0.68
C ALA A 82 12.95 14.14 -0.13
N THR A 83 11.72 13.92 0.35
CA THR A 83 11.27 12.56 0.70
C THR A 83 11.22 11.74 -0.58
N GLU A 84 11.94 10.63 -0.62
CA GLU A 84 12.01 9.74 -1.77
C GLU A 84 11.42 8.39 -1.41
N THR A 85 10.39 7.98 -2.14
CA THR A 85 9.84 6.63 -2.08
C THR A 85 10.40 5.82 -3.24
N MET A 86 10.92 4.63 -2.96
CA MET A 86 11.45 3.75 -3.98
C MET A 86 10.98 2.32 -3.80
N TYR A 87 10.71 1.65 -4.91
CA TYR A 87 10.43 0.23 -4.98
C TYR A 87 11.59 -0.47 -5.67
N ILE A 88 12.24 -1.39 -4.97
CA ILE A 88 13.36 -2.16 -5.51
C ILE A 88 12.78 -3.33 -6.30
N LEU A 89 13.08 -3.40 -7.59
CA LEU A 89 12.64 -4.49 -8.46
C LEU A 89 13.53 -5.71 -8.29
N GLU A 90 14.84 -5.49 -8.29
CA GLU A 90 15.86 -6.53 -8.18
C GLU A 90 17.17 -5.94 -7.65
N GLY A 91 18.05 -6.83 -7.19
CA GLY A 91 19.35 -6.51 -6.62
C GLY A 91 19.37 -6.47 -5.10
N LYS A 92 20.53 -6.08 -4.57
CA LYS A 92 20.82 -6.05 -3.14
C LYS A 92 21.66 -4.83 -2.81
N VAL A 93 21.17 -4.02 -1.87
CA VAL A 93 21.82 -2.81 -1.40
C VAL A 93 21.94 -2.84 0.12
N LYS A 94 23.12 -2.49 0.61
CA LYS A 94 23.36 -2.21 2.02
C LYS A 94 23.36 -0.70 2.24
N VAL A 95 22.56 -0.26 3.20
CA VAL A 95 22.39 1.15 3.54
C VAL A 95 22.95 1.39 4.93
N THR A 96 23.86 2.37 5.03
CA THR A 96 24.37 2.89 6.30
C THR A 96 23.86 4.32 6.46
N VAL A 97 23.13 4.61 7.52
CA VAL A 97 22.61 5.96 7.78
C VAL A 97 23.65 6.75 8.57
N ASP A 98 23.94 7.97 8.12
CA ASP A 98 24.88 8.86 8.80
C ASP A 98 24.37 9.20 10.20
N GLY A 99 25.26 9.18 11.20
CA GLY A 99 24.89 9.39 12.60
C GLY A 99 24.29 8.17 13.33
N HIS A 100 24.12 7.02 12.67
CA HIS A 100 23.69 5.77 13.31
C HIS A 100 24.80 4.70 13.26
N GLU A 101 24.98 3.97 14.36
CA GLU A 101 25.85 2.80 14.37
C GLU A 101 25.11 1.59 13.78
N GLY A 102 25.52 1.17 12.58
CA GLY A 102 25.00 -0.02 11.92
C GLY A 102 24.62 0.20 10.46
N SER A 103 23.98 -0.81 9.90
CA SER A 103 23.54 -0.81 8.50
C SER A 103 22.42 -1.82 8.33
N PHE A 104 21.55 -1.62 7.35
CA PHE A 104 20.50 -2.56 6.99
C PHE A 104 20.54 -2.90 5.50
N GLU A 105 19.87 -3.98 5.12
CA GLU A 105 19.83 -4.46 3.74
C GLU A 105 18.41 -4.33 3.17
N ILE A 106 18.36 -3.84 1.93
CA ILE A 106 17.18 -3.77 1.09
C ILE A 106 17.46 -4.49 -0.23
N GLY A 107 16.43 -5.07 -0.83
CA GLY A 107 16.56 -5.81 -2.07
C GLY A 107 15.24 -5.94 -2.82
N GLY A 108 15.25 -6.74 -3.89
CA GLY A 108 14.09 -6.94 -4.76
C GLY A 108 12.80 -7.26 -3.98
N GLY A 109 11.73 -6.53 -4.28
CA GLY A 109 10.43 -6.63 -3.62
C GLY A 109 10.22 -5.65 -2.46
N ASP A 110 11.23 -4.85 -2.10
CA ASP A 110 11.11 -3.90 -0.98
C ASP A 110 10.60 -2.54 -1.45
N LEU A 111 9.60 -1.98 -0.75
CA LEU A 111 9.19 -0.59 -0.87
C LEU A 111 9.78 0.20 0.29
N VAL A 112 10.60 1.20 -0.01
CA VAL A 112 11.41 1.93 0.95
C VAL A 112 11.12 3.42 0.86
N VAL A 113 10.95 4.08 1.99
CA VAL A 113 10.74 5.54 2.07
C VAL A 113 11.88 6.15 2.87
N PHE A 114 12.64 7.03 2.22
CA PHE A 114 13.69 7.82 2.83
C PHE A 114 13.19 9.23 3.11
N PRO A 115 13.27 9.72 4.36
CA PRO A 115 12.83 11.06 4.69
C PRO A 115 13.80 12.14 4.14
N LYS A 116 13.25 13.31 3.86
CA LYS A 116 14.02 14.51 3.50
C LYS A 116 15.11 14.82 4.54
N GLY A 117 16.28 15.24 4.05
CA GLY A 117 17.42 15.65 4.87
C GLY A 117 18.28 14.48 5.36
N MET A 118 17.96 13.24 4.99
CA MET A 118 18.74 12.08 5.37
C MET A 118 20.02 11.95 4.54
N LYS A 119 21.14 11.65 5.21
CA LYS A 119 22.42 11.28 4.61
C LYS A 119 22.66 9.80 4.83
N ILE A 120 23.03 9.11 3.76
CA ILE A 120 23.36 7.69 3.82
C ILE A 120 24.61 7.38 3.00
N THR A 121 25.22 6.23 3.28
CA THR A 121 26.11 5.56 2.33
C THR A 121 25.31 4.46 1.64
N TRP A 122 25.21 4.57 0.31
CA TRP A 122 24.58 3.58 -0.56
C TRP A 122 25.64 2.60 -1.05
N ASP A 123 25.51 1.33 -0.68
CA ASP A 123 26.46 0.26 -1.04
C ASP A 123 25.73 -0.80 -1.86
N ILE A 124 25.83 -0.72 -3.19
CA ILE A 124 25.22 -1.65 -4.13
C ILE A 124 26.09 -2.90 -4.16
N ILE A 125 25.58 -4.00 -3.60
CA ILE A 125 26.29 -5.29 -3.54
C ILE A 125 26.03 -6.07 -4.83
N GLU A 126 24.78 -6.09 -5.27
CA GLU A 126 24.35 -6.71 -6.52
C GLU A 126 23.68 -5.64 -7.40
N PRO A 127 23.80 -5.72 -8.74
CA PRO A 127 23.18 -4.75 -9.64
C PRO A 127 21.72 -4.48 -9.26
N VAL A 128 21.40 -3.21 -9.03
CA VAL A 128 20.09 -2.80 -8.51
C VAL A 128 19.26 -2.19 -9.64
N LYS A 129 17.99 -2.54 -9.65
CA LYS A 129 16.97 -1.87 -10.46
C LYS A 129 15.84 -1.42 -9.54
N LYS A 130 15.45 -0.16 -9.64
CA LYS A 130 14.40 0.41 -8.79
C LYS A 130 13.53 1.41 -9.53
N HIS A 131 12.28 1.49 -9.10
CA HIS A 131 11.39 2.61 -9.37
C HIS A 131 11.49 3.61 -8.23
N TYR A 132 11.56 4.90 -8.52
CA TYR A 132 11.67 5.92 -7.50
C TYR A 132 10.83 7.16 -7.82
N HIS A 133 10.27 7.75 -6.76
CA HIS A 133 9.44 8.93 -6.79
C HIS A 133 9.90 9.90 -5.71
N LEU A 134 10.28 11.10 -6.14
CA LEU A 134 10.60 12.21 -5.23
C LEU A 134 9.32 13.01 -5.01
N GLU A 135 8.96 13.20 -3.75
CA GLU A 135 7.90 14.13 -3.38
C GLU A 135 8.32 15.55 -3.76
N LYS A 136 7.51 16.23 -4.58
CA LYS A 136 7.74 17.64 -4.88
C LYS A 136 7.36 18.46 -3.66
N GLU A 137 8.30 19.23 -3.14
CA GLU A 137 7.98 20.26 -2.15
C GLU A 137 7.17 21.35 -2.86
N ASN A 138 5.87 21.40 -2.59
CA ASN A 138 5.03 22.50 -3.04
C ASN A 138 5.40 23.71 -2.18
N ASN A 139 6.27 24.58 -2.69
CA ASN A 139 6.37 25.95 -2.20
C ASN A 139 5.11 26.70 -2.65
N ASP A 140 4.08 26.66 -1.81
CA ASP A 140 2.95 27.61 -1.83
C ASP A 140 3.42 28.96 -1.26
#